data_AF-A0A946UML1-F1
#
_entry.id   AF-A0A946UML1-F1
#
_cell.length_a   1.000
_cell.length_b   1.000
_cell.length_c   1.000
_cell.angle_alpha   90.00
_cell.angle_beta   90.00
_cell.angle_gamma   90.00
#
_symmetry.space_group_name_H-M   'P 1'
#
loop_
_entity.id
_entity.type
_entity.pdbx_description
1 polymer ?
#
loop_
_entity_poly.entity_id
_entity_poly.type
_entity_poly.pdbx_seq_one_letter_code
_entity_poly.pdbx_strand_id
1 'polypeptide(L)'
;MTNELSEGKMPDRVAAIAKRGFAIWADADIEESLKARFDDKRIPVRGVRHVRIWGLQVDDEKAIPGLERTSIPDEEIWEVNLEARDGSRFEFDSQLLKPAEVD
;
A
#
# COMPACT_ATOMS: atom_id res chain seq x y z
N MET A 1 4.59 1.48 29.06
CA MET A 1 4.21 0.76 27.83
C MET A 1 5.37 0.91 26.86
N THR A 2 6.19 -0.13 26.74
CA THR A 2 7.24 -0.23 25.72
C THR A 2 6.54 -0.31 24.36
N ASN A 3 6.52 0.80 23.63
CA ASN A 3 6.18 0.76 22.22
C ASN A 3 7.38 0.13 21.53
N GLU A 4 7.42 -1.21 21.49
CA GLU A 4 8.34 -1.98 20.67
C GLU A 4 8.02 -1.62 19.22
N LEU A 5 8.64 -0.52 18.77
CA LEU A 5 8.78 -0.16 17.36
C LEU A 5 9.46 -1.38 16.75
N SER A 6 8.63 -2.30 16.28
CA SER A 6 9.09 -3.53 15.66
C SER A 6 9.95 -3.07 14.50
N GLU A 7 11.28 -3.22 14.62
CA GLU A 7 12.18 -3.04 13.49
C GLU A 7 11.63 -3.90 12.38
N GLY A 8 10.94 -3.24 11.44
CA GLY A 8 9.92 -3.84 10.61
C GLY A 8 10.53 -4.91 9.73
N LYS A 9 10.51 -6.16 10.20
CA LYS A 9 10.95 -7.28 9.41
C LYS A 9 10.00 -7.35 8.23
N MET A 10 10.52 -7.00 7.05
CA MET A 10 9.77 -7.03 5.81
C MET A 10 9.04 -8.37 5.71
N PRO A 11 7.70 -8.40 5.61
CA PRO A 11 6.95 -9.63 5.54
C PRO A 11 7.41 -10.45 4.33
N ASP A 12 7.45 -11.78 4.45
CA ASP A 12 7.93 -12.67 3.38
C ASP A 12 7.23 -12.42 2.04
N ARG A 13 5.93 -12.08 2.05
CA ARG A 13 5.19 -11.71 0.83
C ARG A 13 5.77 -10.46 0.14
N VAL A 14 6.13 -9.45 0.93
CA VAL A 14 6.66 -8.17 0.45
C VAL A 14 8.08 -8.38 -0.07
N ALA A 15 8.87 -9.17 0.65
CA ALA A 15 10.20 -9.58 0.22
C ALA A 15 10.14 -10.37 -1.10
N ALA A 16 9.15 -11.24 -1.28
CA ALA A 16 8.95 -11.97 -2.53
C ALA A 16 8.61 -11.04 -3.70
N ILE A 17 7.73 -10.04 -3.49
CA ILE A 17 7.40 -9.02 -4.50
C ILE A 17 8.66 -8.23 -4.90
N ALA A 18 9.40 -7.73 -3.90
CA ALA A 18 10.63 -6.98 -4.13
C ALA A 18 11.69 -7.79 -4.87
N LYS A 19 11.89 -9.06 -4.47
CA LYS A 19 12.84 -9.98 -5.11
C LYS A 19 12.44 -10.34 -6.54
N ARG A 20 11.14 -10.47 -6.81
CA ARG A 20 10.60 -10.85 -8.12
C ARG A 20 10.71 -9.71 -9.13
N GLY A 21 10.57 -8.47 -8.68
CA GLY A 21 10.51 -7.29 -9.56
C GLY A 21 9.21 -7.15 -10.36
N PHE A 22 8.26 -8.09 -10.16
CA PHE A 22 6.94 -8.08 -10.78
C PHE A 22 5.88 -8.53 -9.78
N ALA A 23 4.73 -7.88 -9.82
CA ALA A 23 3.56 -8.17 -9.00
C ALA A 23 2.32 -8.41 -9.86
N ILE A 24 1.27 -8.97 -9.24
CA ILE A 24 -0.09 -9.05 -9.76
C ILE A 24 -1.09 -8.71 -8.66
N TRP A 25 -2.31 -8.35 -9.03
CA TRP A 25 -3.38 -8.07 -8.07
C TRP A 25 -3.74 -9.34 -7.28
N ALA A 26 -3.87 -9.21 -5.96
CA ALA A 26 -4.16 -10.32 -5.04
C ALA A 26 -5.66 -10.68 -4.95
N ASP A 27 -6.43 -10.51 -6.03
CA ASP A 27 -7.91 -10.57 -6.03
C ASP A 27 -8.59 -9.38 -5.31
N ALA A 28 -7.86 -8.27 -5.15
CA ALA A 28 -8.42 -7.07 -4.56
C ALA A 28 -9.53 -6.46 -5.46
N ASP A 29 -10.55 -5.90 -4.80
CA ASP A 29 -11.62 -5.08 -5.39
C ASP A 29 -11.06 -3.72 -5.85
N ILE A 30 -10.13 -3.78 -6.79
CA ILE A 30 -9.56 -2.61 -7.45
C ILE A 30 -10.44 -2.29 -8.64
N GLU A 31 -10.79 -1.02 -8.79
CA GLU A 31 -11.56 -0.50 -9.91
C GLU A 31 -11.01 -0.99 -11.25
N GLU A 32 -11.87 -1.51 -12.12
CA GLU A 32 -11.49 -2.11 -13.41
C GLU A 32 -10.73 -1.12 -14.30
N SER A 33 -11.14 0.15 -14.29
CA SER A 33 -10.46 1.24 -15.02
C SER A 33 -9.04 1.47 -14.54
N LEU A 34 -8.76 1.23 -13.26
CA LEU A 34 -7.42 1.31 -12.71
C LEU A 34 -6.63 0.05 -13.07
N LYS A 35 -7.20 -1.15 -12.90
CA LYS A 35 -6.57 -2.42 -13.31
C LYS A 35 -6.16 -2.39 -14.79
N ALA A 36 -6.99 -1.83 -15.67
CA ALA A 36 -6.75 -1.71 -17.11
C ALA A 36 -5.48 -0.92 -17.47
N ARG A 37 -4.98 -0.06 -16.58
CA ARG A 37 -3.73 0.71 -16.79
C ARG A 37 -2.49 -0.16 -16.63
N PHE A 38 -2.58 -1.31 -15.98
CA PHE A 38 -1.47 -2.20 -15.66
C PHE A 38 -1.52 -3.48 -16.49
N ASP A 39 -0.39 -4.19 -16.55
CA ASP A 39 -0.37 -5.53 -17.12
C ASP A 39 -1.12 -6.51 -16.22
N ASP A 40 -1.88 -7.44 -16.81
CA ASP A 40 -2.68 -8.41 -16.05
C ASP A 40 -1.82 -9.47 -15.37
N LYS A 41 -0.66 -9.80 -15.95
CA LYS A 41 0.16 -10.95 -15.54
C LYS A 41 1.47 -10.54 -14.86
N ARG A 42 2.04 -9.40 -15.22
CA ARG A 42 3.35 -8.94 -14.72
C ARG A 42 3.39 -7.42 -14.64
N ILE A 43 2.97 -6.88 -13.51
CA ILE A 43 3.08 -5.46 -13.22
C ILE A 43 4.52 -5.16 -12.73
N PRO A 44 5.30 -4.30 -13.41
CA PRO A 44 6.66 -3.98 -12.98
C PRO A 44 6.67 -3.28 -11.62
N VAL A 45 7.52 -3.77 -10.72
CA VAL A 45 7.77 -3.16 -9.41
C VAL A 45 9.01 -2.30 -9.50
N ARG A 46 8.88 -1.00 -9.23
CA ARG A 46 9.98 -0.02 -9.26
C ARG A 46 10.61 0.23 -7.90
N GLY A 47 9.90 -0.11 -6.83
CA GLY A 47 10.41 0.04 -5.48
C GLY A 47 9.43 -0.48 -4.45
N VAL A 48 9.94 -0.73 -3.25
CA VAL A 48 9.16 -1.09 -2.07
C VAL A 48 9.69 -0.28 -0.90
N ARG A 49 8.80 0.33 -0.11
CA ARG A 49 9.18 1.12 1.05
C ARG A 49 8.26 0.86 2.23
N HIS A 50 8.79 0.98 3.44
CA HIS A 50 8.01 0.96 4.66
C HIS A 50 7.51 2.38 4.93
N VAL A 51 6.20 2.54 5.13
CA VAL A 51 5.57 3.84 5.37
C VAL A 51 4.80 3.76 6.68
N ARG A 52 5.03 4.75 7.54
CA ARG A 52 4.22 4.98 8.74
C ARG A 52 3.29 6.15 8.49
N ILE A 53 2.00 5.87 8.51
CA ILE A 53 0.93 6.86 8.41
C ILE A 53 0.65 7.35 9.82
N TRP A 54 0.86 8.63 10.06
CA TRP A 54 0.52 9.24 11.35
C TRP A 54 -0.97 9.59 11.35
N GLY A 55 -1.66 9.10 12.38
CA GLY A 55 -3.05 9.45 12.60
C GLY A 55 -3.25 10.96 12.68
N LEU A 56 -4.15 11.49 11.85
CA LEU A 56 -4.54 12.89 11.89
C LEU A 56 -5.70 13.05 12.88
N GLN A 57 -5.49 13.86 13.91
CA GLN A 57 -6.57 14.38 14.75
C GLN A 57 -6.92 15.78 14.26
N VAL A 58 -8.11 15.92 13.67
CA VAL A 58 -8.62 17.22 13.27
C VAL A 58 -9.38 17.80 14.47
N ASP A 59 -8.81 18.82 15.10
CA ASP A 59 -9.57 19.72 15.97
C ASP A 59 -10.33 20.66 15.02
N ASP A 60 -11.60 20.36 14.79
CA ASP A 60 -12.48 21.24 14.03
C ASP A 60 -12.65 22.52 14.86
N GLU A 61 -11.95 23.60 14.49
CA GLU A 61 -11.90 24.89 15.22
C GLU A 61 -13.27 25.56 15.39
N LYS A 62 -14.33 24.98 14.84
CA LYS A 62 -15.70 25.19 15.29
C LYS A 62 -16.27 23.89 15.81
N ALA A 63 -16.09 23.63 17.11
CA ALA A 63 -16.76 22.54 17.80
C ALA A 63 -18.28 22.58 17.54
N ILE A 64 -18.75 21.80 16.57
CA ILE A 64 -20.17 21.55 16.37
C ILE A 64 -20.56 20.55 17.45
N PRO A 65 -21.37 20.92 18.45
CA PRO A 65 -21.78 20.00 19.49
C PRO A 65 -22.50 18.80 18.85
N GLY A 66 -21.96 17.60 19.05
CA GLY A 66 -22.51 16.34 18.53
C GLY A 66 -21.78 15.75 17.32
N LEU A 67 -20.74 16.39 16.77
CA LEU A 67 -19.91 15.77 15.74
C LEU A 67 -18.82 14.91 16.39
N GLU A 68 -18.83 13.61 16.11
CA GLU A 68 -17.77 12.70 16.56
C GLU A 68 -16.43 13.12 15.96
N ARG A 69 -15.41 13.23 16.81
CA ARG A 69 -14.02 13.48 16.38
C ARG A 69 -13.60 12.34 15.44
N THR A 70 -13.34 12.66 14.19
CA THR A 70 -12.76 11.67 13.27
C THR A 70 -11.30 11.47 13.64
N SER A 71 -10.99 10.34 14.26
CA SER A 71 -9.62 9.92 14.55
C SER A 71 -9.21 8.90 13.51
N ILE A 72 -8.16 9.22 12.74
CA ILE A 72 -7.47 8.23 11.89
C ILE A 72 -6.38 7.61 12.78
N PRO A 73 -6.32 6.27 12.95
CA PRO A 73 -5.27 5.63 13.74
C PRO A 73 -3.91 5.73 13.05
N ASP A 74 -2.81 5.56 13.80
CA ASP A 74 -1.52 5.32 13.16
C ASP A 74 -1.49 3.93 12.52
N GLU A 75 -0.90 3.83 11.34
CA GLU A 75 -0.81 2.59 10.59
C GLU A 75 0.58 2.43 9.98
N GLU A 76 1.12 1.21 10.04
CA GLU A 76 2.39 0.84 9.40
C GLU A 76 2.10 -0.07 8.20
N ILE A 77 2.40 0.43 7.01
CA ILE A 77 2.16 -0.27 5.74
C ILE A 77 3.44 -0.44 4.93
N TRP A 78 3.43 -1.43 4.05
CA TRP A 78 4.46 -1.60 3.05
C TRP A 78 3.91 -1.16 1.71
N GLU A 79 4.46 -0.08 1.17
CA GLU A 79 4.02 0.49 -0.09
C GLU A 79 4.91 0.00 -1.24
N VAL A 80 4.27 -0.38 -2.34
CA VAL A 80 4.90 -0.89 -3.55
C VAL A 80 4.66 0.10 -4.69
N ASN A 81 5.74 0.56 -5.31
CA ASN A 81 5.68 1.41 -6.48
C ASN A 81 5.55 0.55 -7.75
N LEU A 82 4.42 0.67 -8.43
CA LEU A 82 4.11 -0.04 -9.66
C LEU A 82 4.22 0.89 -10.86
N GLU A 83 4.68 0.35 -11.99
CA GLU A 83 4.66 1.06 -13.27
C GLU A 83 3.48 0.60 -14.13
N ALA A 84 2.70 1.55 -14.61
CA ALA A 84 1.62 1.32 -15.56
C ALA A 84 2.16 1.14 -16.98
N ARG A 85 1.30 0.69 -17.91
CA ARG A 85 1.67 0.48 -19.33
C ARG A 85 2.15 1.75 -20.03
N ASP A 86 1.67 2.90 -19.57
CA ASP A 86 2.05 4.24 -20.06
C ASP A 86 3.37 4.76 -19.45
N GLY A 87 4.01 4.00 -18.56
CA GLY A 87 5.24 4.39 -17.85
C GLY A 87 5.00 5.28 -16.61
N SER A 88 3.75 5.70 -16.38
CA SER A 88 3.32 6.37 -15.15
C SER A 88 3.50 5.46 -13.92
N ARG A 89 3.86 6.05 -12.78
CA ARG A 89 4.13 5.32 -11.53
C ARG A 89 3.05 5.57 -10.50
N PHE A 90 2.67 4.52 -9.79
CA PHE A 90 1.63 4.53 -8.78
C PHE A 90 2.07 3.76 -7.55
N GLU A 91 1.51 4.13 -6.40
CA GLU A 91 1.90 3.64 -5.10
C GLU A 91 0.72 2.88 -4.50
N PHE A 92 0.93 1.61 -4.14
CA PHE A 92 -0.11 0.74 -3.62
C PHE A 92 0.33 0.05 -2.34
N ASP A 93 -0.62 -0.20 -1.45
CA ASP A 93 -0.37 -1.07 -0.32
C ASP A 93 -0.05 -2.51 -0.78
N SER A 94 0.96 -3.12 -0.14
CA SER A 94 1.45 -4.45 -0.48
C SER A 94 0.42 -5.56 -0.28
N GLN A 95 -0.62 -5.37 0.53
CA GLN A 95 -1.68 -6.37 0.75
C GLN A 95 -2.59 -6.51 -0.48
N LEU A 96 -2.62 -5.51 -1.36
CA LEU A 96 -3.37 -5.55 -2.62
C LEU A 96 -2.65 -6.38 -3.70
N LEU A 97 -1.43 -6.83 -3.41
CA LEU A 97 -0.51 -7.41 -4.37
C LEU A 97 0.00 -8.77 -3.92
N LYS A 98 0.27 -9.63 -4.91
CA LYS A 98 1.00 -10.88 -4.74
C LYS A 98 2.15 -10.94 -5.76
N PRO A 99 3.25 -11.67 -5.49
CA PRO A 99 4.31 -11.82 -6.48
C PRO A 99 3.77 -12.49 -7.74
N ALA A 100 4.20 -12.03 -8.92
CA ALA A 100 3.83 -12.65 -10.18
C ALA A 100 4.45 -14.06 -10.29
N GLU A 101 3.66 -15.05 -10.73
CA GLU A 101 4.13 -16.42 -10.93
C GLU A 101 5.28 -16.52 -11.94
N VAL A 102 6.05 -17.60 -11.83
CA VAL A 102 7.14 -17.94 -12.75
C VAL A 102 6.60 -18.96 -13.72
N ASP A 103 6.58 -18.60 -15.00
CA ASP A 103 6.63 -19.59 -16.08
C ASP A 103 8.05 -20.20 -16.11
#